data_AF-A0AB74EM47-F1
#
_entry.id   AF-A0AB74EM47-F1
#
_cell.length_a   1.000
_cell.length_b   1.000
_cell.length_c   1.000
_cell.angle_alpha   90.00
_cell.angle_beta   90.00
_cell.angle_gamma   90.00
#
_symmetry.space_group_name_H-M   'P 1'
#
loop_
_entity.id
_entity.type
_entity.pdbx_description
1 polymer ?
#
loop_
_entity_poly.entity_id
_entity_poly.type
_entity_poly.pdbx_seq_one_letter_code
_entity_poly.pdbx_strand_id
1 'polypeptide(L)'
;MKYQGCFLRNGTKESAELIKVALSKIQNNSGGKFDHNQLVAGLGFGFWRYLFAGGKDAQFDAAGKVLMKVFPKKPKSTPSVQYNQKWIFRELSNINNFRNRLAHHEPICFKGAIKDTGYARNIYQSIFELLNYMDVDTASVFSHFSDQVIAVCDEIDKL
;
A
#
# COMPACT_ATOMS: atom_id res chain seq x y z
N MET A 1 19.68 -10.77 21.44
CA MET A 1 19.36 -9.34 21.24
C MET A 1 17.91 -9.11 21.65
N LYS A 2 17.62 -8.28 22.66
CA LYS A 2 16.26 -7.76 22.85
C LYS A 2 16.06 -6.68 21.80
N TYR A 3 15.37 -7.00 20.71
CA TYR A 3 14.97 -5.99 19.72
C TYR A 3 14.15 -4.93 20.44
N GLN A 4 14.59 -3.67 20.39
CA GLN A 4 13.81 -2.50 20.80
C GLN A 4 13.19 -1.91 19.53
N GLY A 5 11.89 -1.63 19.55
CA GLY A 5 11.16 -1.16 18.38
C GLY A 5 9.76 -0.69 18.71
N CYS A 6 9.22 0.19 17.87
CA CYS A 6 7.87 0.72 18.04
C CYS A 6 6.77 -0.36 18.03
N PHE A 7 7.03 -1.52 17.40
CA PHE A 7 6.05 -2.60 17.24
C PHE A 7 6.03 -3.66 18.36
N LEU A 8 6.64 -3.39 19.52
CA LEU A 8 6.69 -4.34 20.64
C LEU A 8 5.45 -4.32 21.55
N ARG A 9 4.44 -3.50 21.24
CA ARG A 9 3.19 -3.40 22.03
C ARG A 9 2.19 -4.47 21.61
N ASN A 10 1.19 -4.75 22.46
CA ASN A 10 0.18 -5.78 22.18
C ASN A 10 -0.55 -5.57 20.84
N GLY A 11 -0.90 -4.33 20.49
CA GLY A 11 -1.62 -4.02 19.24
C GLY A 11 -0.77 -4.09 17.96
N THR A 12 0.55 -4.25 18.06
CA THR A 12 1.47 -4.27 16.92
C THR A 12 2.23 -5.60 16.77
N LYS A 13 1.85 -6.62 17.54
CA LYS A 13 2.53 -7.92 17.56
C LYS A 13 2.63 -8.57 16.19
N GLU A 14 1.58 -8.50 15.38
CA GLU A 14 1.58 -9.06 14.02
C GLU A 14 2.63 -8.39 13.13
N SER A 15 2.78 -7.06 13.21
CA SER A 15 3.82 -6.33 12.49
C SER A 15 5.23 -6.75 12.94
N ALA A 16 5.44 -6.97 14.23
CA ALA A 16 6.71 -7.50 14.74
C ALA A 16 7.00 -8.91 14.19
N GLU A 17 5.98 -9.75 14.06
CA GLU A 17 6.12 -11.12 13.55
C GLU A 17 6.41 -11.16 12.05
N LEU A 18 5.78 -10.27 11.27
CA LEU A 18 6.13 -10.08 9.85
C LEU A 18 7.60 -9.66 9.68
N ILE A 19 8.09 -8.74 10.53
CA ILE A 19 9.50 -8.32 10.51
C ILE A 19 10.42 -9.50 10.88
N LYS A 20 10.10 -10.27 11.93
CA LYS A 20 10.90 -11.44 12.32
C LYS A 20 10.94 -12.49 11.21
N VAL A 21 9.81 -12.78 10.58
CA VAL A 21 9.75 -13.75 9.47
C VAL A 21 10.60 -13.28 8.29
N ALA A 22 10.53 -12.00 7.92
CA ALA A 22 11.36 -11.43 6.85
C ALA A 22 12.85 -11.49 7.20
N LEU A 23 13.21 -11.15 8.44
CA LEU A 23 14.59 -11.25 8.96
C LEU A 23 15.13 -12.68 8.88
N SER A 24 14.37 -13.67 9.36
CA SER A 24 14.80 -15.08 9.33
C SER A 24 15.05 -15.57 7.91
N LYS A 25 14.23 -15.16 6.93
CA LYS A 25 14.43 -15.49 5.52
C LYS A 25 15.74 -14.91 4.98
N ILE A 26 16.03 -13.65 5.29
CA ILE A 26 17.27 -12.99 4.84
C ILE A 26 18.49 -13.66 5.45
N GLN A 27 18.46 -13.96 6.74
CA GLN A 27 19.57 -14.62 7.43
C GLN A 27 19.88 -16.01 6.86
N ASN A 28 18.84 -16.79 6.56
CA ASN A 28 18.99 -18.12 5.97
C ASN A 28 19.53 -18.09 4.54
N ASN A 29 19.20 -17.05 3.76
CA ASN A 29 19.59 -16.95 2.34
C ASN A 29 20.91 -16.21 2.11
N SER A 30 21.37 -15.39 3.07
CA SER A 30 22.52 -14.48 2.90
C SER A 30 23.77 -14.89 3.68
N GLY A 31 23.85 -16.16 4.14
CA GLY A 31 24.96 -16.64 4.96
C GLY A 31 25.13 -15.84 6.25
N GLY A 32 24.03 -15.37 6.85
CA GLY A 32 24.03 -14.58 8.08
C GLY A 32 24.25 -13.07 7.92
N LYS A 33 24.43 -12.54 6.69
CA LYS A 33 24.53 -11.08 6.49
C LYS A 33 23.15 -10.42 6.56
N PHE A 34 23.04 -9.36 7.35
CA PHE A 34 21.84 -8.54 7.46
C PHE A 34 21.97 -7.30 6.57
N ASP A 35 20.97 -7.09 5.70
CA ASP A 35 20.80 -5.85 4.95
C ASP A 35 19.42 -5.25 5.23
N HIS A 36 19.42 -3.99 5.65
CA HIS A 36 18.21 -3.24 5.95
C HIS A 36 17.33 -3.05 4.70
N ASN A 37 17.94 -2.83 3.54
CA ASN A 37 17.20 -2.61 2.30
C ASN A 37 16.47 -3.89 1.87
N GLN A 38 17.12 -5.04 2.00
CA GLN A 38 16.48 -6.34 1.78
C GLN A 38 15.31 -6.58 2.74
N LEU A 39 15.43 -6.18 4.02
CA LEU A 39 14.33 -6.31 4.97
C LEU A 39 13.12 -5.47 4.53
N VAL A 40 13.34 -4.20 4.20
CA VAL A 40 12.29 -3.29 3.74
C VAL A 40 11.63 -3.84 2.47
N ALA A 41 12.42 -4.30 1.50
CA ALA A 41 11.92 -4.88 0.26
C ALA A 41 11.16 -6.21 0.46
N GLY A 42 11.50 -6.97 1.50
CA GLY A 42 10.84 -8.24 1.85
C GLY A 42 9.48 -8.10 2.52
N LEU A 43 9.10 -6.90 2.96
CA LEU A 43 7.81 -6.65 3.62
C LEU A 43 6.71 -6.43 2.58
N GLY A 44 5.67 -7.27 2.64
CA GLY A 44 4.55 -7.20 1.69
C GLY A 44 3.67 -5.96 1.86
N PHE A 45 2.88 -5.64 0.83
CA PHE A 45 2.04 -4.44 0.80
C PHE A 45 1.06 -4.32 1.99
N GLY A 46 0.55 -5.45 2.49
CA GLY A 46 -0.27 -5.50 3.69
C GLY A 46 0.42 -4.88 4.92
N PHE A 47 1.72 -5.13 5.11
CA PHE A 47 2.49 -4.51 6.19
C PHE A 47 2.46 -2.98 6.07
N TRP A 48 2.80 -2.46 4.90
CA TRP A 48 2.84 -1.02 4.61
C TRP A 48 1.49 -0.34 4.79
N ARG A 49 0.41 -0.98 4.33
CA ARG A 49 -0.96 -0.54 4.57
C ARG A 49 -1.24 -0.38 6.06
N TYR A 50 -0.95 -1.42 6.85
CA TYR A 50 -1.25 -1.42 8.28
C TYR A 50 -0.44 -0.41 9.08
N LEU A 51 0.67 0.11 8.56
CA LEU A 51 1.36 1.22 9.21
C LEU A 51 0.50 2.48 9.35
N PHE A 52 -0.52 2.64 8.52
CA PHE A 52 -1.49 3.73 8.64
C PHE A 52 -2.66 3.39 9.56
N ALA A 53 -2.83 2.15 10.03
CA ALA A 53 -3.89 1.84 10.99
C ALA A 53 -3.67 2.63 12.29
N GLY A 54 -4.69 3.38 12.72
CA GLY A 54 -4.64 4.17 13.96
C GLY A 54 -5.61 3.69 15.02
N GLY A 55 -5.40 4.18 16.24
CA GLY A 55 -6.08 3.69 17.44
C GLY A 55 -5.06 3.41 18.54
N LYS A 56 -5.53 3.25 19.78
CA LYS A 56 -4.63 2.95 20.90
C LYS A 56 -3.84 1.67 20.59
N ASP A 57 -2.51 1.79 20.61
CA ASP A 57 -1.56 0.73 20.30
C ASP A 57 -1.57 0.21 18.85
N ALA A 58 -2.15 0.96 17.90
CA ALA A 58 -2.02 0.70 16.47
C ALA A 58 -0.67 1.21 15.91
N GLN A 59 -0.28 0.72 14.73
CA GLN A 59 1.02 0.95 14.12
C GLN A 59 1.30 2.43 13.87
N PHE A 60 0.30 3.20 13.43
CA PHE A 60 0.46 4.62 13.14
C PHE A 60 0.83 5.43 14.38
N ASP A 61 0.16 5.15 15.50
CA ASP A 61 0.43 5.76 16.79
C ASP A 61 1.78 5.29 17.37
N ALA A 62 2.08 3.99 17.24
CA ALA A 62 3.33 3.40 17.68
C ALA A 62 4.56 3.98 16.94
N ALA A 63 4.43 4.29 15.66
CA ALA A 63 5.46 4.94 14.85
C ALA A 63 5.55 6.46 15.07
N GLY A 64 4.88 7.01 16.10
CA GLY A 64 4.90 8.44 16.40
C GLY A 64 4.20 9.30 15.35
N LYS A 65 3.25 8.73 14.59
CA LYS A 65 2.44 9.42 13.57
C LYS A 65 3.26 10.05 12.43
N VAL A 66 4.53 9.66 12.30
CA VAL A 66 5.48 10.29 11.37
C VAL A 66 5.16 10.02 9.90
N LEU A 67 4.44 8.92 9.61
CA LEU A 67 4.20 8.45 8.25
C LEU A 67 3.36 9.39 7.39
N MET A 68 2.61 10.33 7.99
CA MET A 68 1.95 11.38 7.19
C MET A 68 2.94 12.28 6.45
N LYS A 69 4.21 12.36 6.90
CA LYS A 69 5.26 13.13 6.24
C LYS A 69 5.67 12.55 4.88
N VAL A 70 5.31 11.28 4.60
CA VAL A 70 5.56 10.63 3.30
C VAL A 70 4.74 11.28 2.18
N PHE A 71 3.68 12.03 2.51
CA PHE A 71 2.78 12.67 1.53
C PHE A 71 2.86 14.21 1.60
N PRO A 72 3.99 14.83 1.22
CA PRO A 72 4.16 16.29 1.32
C PRO A 72 3.22 17.08 0.42
N LYS A 73 2.80 16.52 -0.72
CA LYS A 73 1.91 17.17 -1.71
C LYS A 73 0.43 16.86 -1.52
N LYS A 74 0.04 16.14 -0.47
CA LYS A 74 -1.37 15.82 -0.23
C LYS A 74 -2.21 17.10 -0.05
N PRO A 75 -3.49 17.10 -0.44
CA PRO A 75 -4.36 18.25 -0.23
C PRO A 75 -4.56 18.54 1.26
N LYS A 76 -4.92 19.79 1.53
CA LYS A 76 -5.43 20.17 2.85
C LYS A 76 -6.81 19.56 3.04
N SER A 77 -7.10 19.10 4.26
CA SER A 77 -8.44 18.63 4.61
C SER A 77 -9.45 19.77 4.47
N THR A 78 -10.65 19.42 4.01
CA THR A 78 -11.83 20.29 3.92
C THR A 78 -12.92 19.76 4.85
N PRO A 79 -14.01 20.52 5.10
CA PRO A 79 -15.16 20.00 5.84
C PRO A 79 -15.75 18.71 5.23
N SER A 80 -15.67 18.56 3.91
CA SER A 80 -16.19 17.38 3.19
C SER A 80 -15.19 16.23 3.11
N VAL A 81 -13.88 16.48 3.11
CA VAL A 81 -12.85 15.44 2.90
C VAL A 81 -11.69 15.61 3.87
N GLN A 82 -11.42 14.57 4.64
CA GLN A 82 -10.33 14.54 5.61
C GLN A 82 -9.16 13.70 5.10
N TYR A 83 -8.09 14.35 4.61
CA TYR A 83 -6.86 13.71 4.13
C TYR A 83 -5.92 13.35 5.29
N ASN A 84 -6.41 12.50 6.20
CA ASN A 84 -5.70 11.99 7.37
C ASN A 84 -5.26 10.52 7.16
N GLN A 85 -4.66 9.91 8.19
CA GLN A 85 -4.19 8.51 8.09
C GLN A 85 -5.32 7.53 7.70
N LYS A 86 -6.57 7.77 8.12
CA LYS A 86 -7.67 6.84 7.85
C LYS A 86 -8.03 6.84 6.37
N TRP A 87 -7.93 8.01 5.75
CA TRP A 87 -8.09 8.15 4.31
C TRP A 87 -6.99 7.37 3.57
N ILE A 88 -5.72 7.58 3.95
CA ILE A 88 -4.59 6.84 3.36
C ILE A 88 -4.74 5.33 3.55
N PHE A 89 -5.08 4.88 4.77
CA PHE A 89 -5.33 3.48 5.08
C PHE A 89 -6.42 2.88 4.19
N ARG A 90 -7.50 3.62 3.92
CA ARG A 90 -8.59 3.19 3.05
C ARG A 90 -8.14 3.08 1.60
N GLU A 91 -7.43 4.07 1.07
CA GLU A 91 -6.92 4.01 -0.31
C GLU A 91 -5.96 2.82 -0.50
N LEU A 92 -5.01 2.64 0.43
CA LEU A 92 -4.12 1.47 0.42
C LEU A 92 -4.89 0.15 0.61
N SER A 93 -6.01 0.15 1.34
CA SER A 93 -6.89 -1.02 1.46
C SER A 93 -7.56 -1.38 0.15
N ASN A 94 -8.07 -0.38 -0.59
CA ASN A 94 -8.69 -0.60 -1.90
C ASN A 94 -7.69 -1.20 -2.89
N ILE A 95 -6.46 -0.65 -2.94
CA ILE A 95 -5.36 -1.16 -3.79
C ILE A 95 -4.97 -2.58 -3.39
N ASN A 96 -4.77 -2.84 -2.09
CA ASN A 96 -4.39 -4.16 -1.60
C ASN A 96 -5.46 -5.22 -1.92
N ASN A 97 -6.73 -4.87 -1.77
CA ASN A 97 -7.85 -5.75 -2.11
C ASN A 97 -7.87 -6.03 -3.62
N PHE A 98 -7.72 -5.01 -4.47
CA PHE A 98 -7.66 -5.18 -5.92
C PHE A 98 -6.54 -6.15 -6.33
N ARG A 99 -5.34 -5.95 -5.79
CA ARG A 99 -4.19 -6.84 -6.02
C ARG A 99 -4.46 -8.28 -5.57
N ASN A 100 -5.15 -8.47 -4.44
CA ASN A 100 -5.48 -9.81 -3.96
C ASN A 100 -6.49 -10.50 -4.89
N ARG A 101 -7.50 -9.78 -5.37
CA ARG A 101 -8.45 -10.30 -6.37
C ARG A 101 -7.74 -10.76 -7.64
N LEU A 102 -6.80 -9.96 -8.14
CA LEU A 102 -5.93 -10.36 -9.26
C LEU A 102 -5.16 -11.66 -8.98
N ALA A 103 -4.54 -11.77 -7.81
CA ALA A 103 -3.78 -12.96 -7.41
C ALA A 103 -4.66 -14.21 -7.22
N HIS A 104 -5.94 -14.02 -6.89
CA HIS A 104 -6.93 -15.08 -6.78
C HIS A 104 -7.69 -15.35 -8.08
N HIS A 105 -7.30 -14.70 -9.19
CA HIS A 105 -7.98 -14.78 -10.48
C HIS A 105 -9.48 -14.43 -10.42
N GLU A 106 -9.84 -13.50 -9.52
CA GLU A 106 -11.22 -13.00 -9.43
C GLU A 106 -11.52 -11.96 -10.54
N PRO A 107 -12.78 -11.86 -11.01
CA PRO A 107 -13.16 -10.88 -12.01
C PRO A 107 -13.06 -9.43 -11.49
N ILE A 108 -12.30 -8.56 -12.15
CA ILE A 108 -12.11 -7.15 -11.75
C ILE A 108 -12.80 -6.12 -12.68
N CYS A 109 -13.33 -6.57 -13.81
CA CYS A 109 -14.01 -5.75 -14.82
C CYS A 109 -15.52 -6.04 -14.92
N PHE A 110 -16.11 -6.52 -13.82
CA PHE A 110 -17.54 -6.83 -13.74
C PHE A 110 -18.13 -6.36 -12.41
N LYS A 111 -19.40 -5.94 -12.48
CA LYS A 111 -20.30 -5.73 -11.35
C LYS A 111 -21.46 -6.72 -11.45
N GLY A 112 -21.29 -7.89 -10.82
CA GLY A 112 -22.19 -9.02 -11.02
C GLY A 112 -22.07 -9.53 -12.45
N ALA A 113 -23.20 -9.61 -13.16
CA ALA A 113 -23.23 -10.04 -14.57
C ALA A 113 -22.99 -8.89 -15.57
N ILE A 114 -22.85 -7.65 -15.09
CA ILE A 114 -22.68 -6.46 -15.93
C ILE A 114 -21.19 -6.13 -16.03
N LYS A 115 -20.71 -5.89 -17.24
CA LYS A 115 -19.36 -5.38 -17.48
C LYS A 115 -19.18 -4.00 -16.85
N ASP A 116 -18.12 -3.82 -16.06
CA ASP A 116 -17.80 -2.57 -15.36
C ASP A 116 -16.30 -2.47 -15.14
N THR A 117 -15.63 -1.54 -15.83
CA THR A 117 -14.19 -1.27 -15.65
C THR A 117 -13.92 -0.18 -14.60
N GLY A 118 -14.96 0.37 -13.97
CA GLY A 118 -14.86 1.49 -13.03
C GLY A 118 -14.01 1.14 -11.81
N TYR A 119 -14.08 -0.11 -11.33
CA TYR A 119 -13.23 -0.54 -10.22
C TYR A 119 -11.74 -0.46 -10.58
N ALA A 120 -11.33 -0.98 -11.73
CA ALA A 120 -9.93 -0.94 -12.17
C ALA A 120 -9.43 0.50 -12.40
N ARG A 121 -10.26 1.34 -13.04
CA ARG A 121 -9.93 2.75 -13.28
C ARG A 121 -9.76 3.55 -11.99
N ASN A 122 -10.64 3.34 -11.01
CA ASN A 122 -10.54 4.00 -9.71
C ASN A 122 -9.26 3.59 -8.96
N ILE A 123 -8.89 2.30 -9.02
CA ILE A 123 -7.64 1.84 -8.41
C ILE A 123 -6.41 2.45 -9.09
N TYR A 124 -6.40 2.51 -10.42
CA TYR A 124 -5.34 3.16 -11.19
C TYR A 124 -5.19 4.64 -10.79
N GLN A 125 -6.32 5.36 -10.71
CA GLN A 125 -6.35 6.75 -10.27
C GLN A 125 -5.83 6.92 -8.83
N SER A 126 -6.29 6.10 -7.87
CA SER A 126 -5.80 6.15 -6.48
C SER A 126 -4.28 5.92 -6.39
N ILE A 127 -3.71 5.01 -7.20
CA ILE A 127 -2.25 4.80 -7.25
C ILE A 127 -1.54 6.06 -7.73
N PHE A 128 -2.02 6.67 -8.82
CA PHE A 128 -1.43 7.88 -9.37
C PHE A 128 -1.51 9.06 -8.36
N GLU A 129 -2.65 9.22 -7.70
CA GLU A 129 -2.84 10.26 -6.67
C GLU A 129 -1.89 10.08 -5.48
N LEU A 130 -1.77 8.87 -4.95
CA LEU A 130 -0.88 8.61 -3.82
C LEU A 130 0.59 8.87 -4.19
N LEU A 131 1.04 8.47 -5.38
CA LEU A 131 2.40 8.75 -5.87
C LEU A 131 2.63 10.26 -6.05
N ASN A 132 1.66 10.97 -6.61
CA ASN A 132 1.74 12.42 -6.73
C ASN A 132 1.81 13.10 -5.35
N TYR A 133 1.03 12.63 -4.36
CA TYR A 133 1.08 13.13 -2.99
C TYR A 133 2.44 12.87 -2.33
N MET A 134 3.13 11.79 -2.71
CA MET A 134 4.49 11.48 -2.28
C MET A 134 5.57 12.34 -2.96
N ASP A 135 5.19 13.24 -3.87
CA ASP A 135 6.12 14.00 -4.71
C ASP A 135 7.01 13.10 -5.59
N VAL A 136 6.44 12.00 -6.07
CA VAL A 136 7.08 11.12 -7.04
C VAL A 136 6.84 11.67 -8.44
N ASP A 137 7.88 11.68 -9.27
CA ASP A 137 7.77 11.93 -10.71
C ASP A 137 7.05 10.75 -11.38
N THR A 138 5.72 10.84 -11.43
CA THR A 138 4.86 9.81 -12.02
C THR A 138 5.12 9.68 -13.52
N ALA A 139 5.47 10.75 -14.24
CA ALA A 139 5.76 10.66 -15.67
C ALA A 139 6.98 9.75 -15.92
N SER A 140 8.04 9.91 -15.12
CA SER A 140 9.21 9.03 -15.18
C SER A 140 8.88 7.59 -14.79
N VAL A 141 8.16 7.38 -13.67
CA VAL A 141 7.78 6.03 -13.21
C VAL A 141 6.92 5.29 -14.24
N PHE A 142 5.96 5.97 -14.85
CA PHE A 142 5.00 5.37 -15.79
C PHE A 142 5.47 5.38 -17.25
N SER A 143 6.60 6.01 -17.57
CA SER A 143 7.17 6.06 -18.93
C SER A 143 7.32 4.68 -19.57
N HIS A 144 7.65 3.66 -18.76
CA HIS A 144 7.79 2.27 -19.20
C HIS A 144 6.47 1.47 -19.24
N PHE A 145 5.43 1.97 -18.58
CA PHE A 145 4.14 1.27 -18.45
C PHE A 145 3.08 1.81 -19.42
N SER A 146 3.18 3.06 -19.88
CA SER A 146 2.20 3.75 -20.74
C SER A 146 0.76 3.72 -20.18
N ASP A 147 -0.23 4.27 -20.91
CA ASP A 147 -1.65 4.25 -20.49
C ASP A 147 -2.33 2.89 -20.69
N GLN A 148 -1.59 1.78 -20.57
CA GLN A 148 -2.07 0.42 -20.85
C GLN A 148 -3.32 0.05 -20.07
N VAL A 149 -3.42 0.46 -18.80
CA VAL A 149 -4.59 0.14 -17.96
C VAL A 149 -5.85 0.80 -18.53
N ILE A 150 -5.75 2.06 -18.93
CA ILE A 150 -6.87 2.81 -19.51
C ILE A 150 -7.24 2.23 -20.87
N ALA A 151 -6.25 1.95 -21.72
CA ALA A 151 -6.48 1.34 -23.03
C ALA A 151 -7.19 -0.01 -22.94
N VAL A 152 -6.73 -0.90 -22.05
CA VAL A 152 -7.39 -2.21 -21.82
C VAL A 152 -8.81 -2.03 -21.31
N CYS A 153 -9.04 -1.08 -20.40
CA CYS A 153 -10.40 -0.81 -19.93
C CYS A 153 -11.28 -0.27 -21.07
N ASP A 154 -10.76 0.59 -21.95
CA ASP A 154 -11.50 1.12 -23.10
C ASP A 154 -11.85 0.03 -24.12
N GLU A 155 -10.95 -0.94 -24.32
CA GLU A 155 -11.22 -2.12 -25.15
C GLU A 155 -12.33 -2.98 -24.56
N ILE A 156 -12.25 -3.27 -23.25
CA ILE A 156 -13.29 -4.01 -22.54
C ILE A 156 -14.62 -3.26 -22.67
N ASP A 157 -14.65 -1.95 -22.45
CA ASP A 157 -15.87 -1.13 -22.51
C ASP A 157 -16.56 -1.16 -23.89
N LYS A 158 -15.82 -1.48 -24.97
CA LYS A 158 -16.37 -1.63 -26.34
C LYS A 158 -16.93 -3.00 -26.67
N LEU A 159 -16.63 -4.05 -25.88
CA LEU A 159 -17.15 -5.42 -26.07
C LEU A 159 -18.66 -5.53 -25.84
#